data_AF-A0A8C1MRX5-F1
#
_entry.id   AF-A0A8C1MRX5-F1
#
_cell.length_a   1.000
_cell.length_b   1.000
_cell.length_c   1.000
_cell.angle_alpha   90.00
_cell.angle_beta   90.00
_cell.angle_gamma   90.00
#
_symmetry.space_group_name_H-M   'P 1'
#
loop_
_entity.id
_entity.type
_entity.pdbx_description
1 polymer ?
#
loop_
_entity_poly.entity_id
_entity_poly.type
_entity_poly.pdbx_seq_one_letter_code
_entity_poly.pdbx_strand_id
1 'polypeptide(L)'
;MASRSFSEEDLICPLCCDIFINPVLLSCNHSVCRNCIQMFWENQESKECPVCSRRSSKDYPPVHFALKKHCETFLEERRQKWSSGICSVHKGKLKLFCLDDQELVCFMCRDLRKHTNHKFYPADEIDAQRTERQIKAEFEELHQFLRNEEAARITTLREEEKQESHIMMEKIEETSKQISSLTRTIRDIEEQIKYEDISFLQVLMNFLLNNLHFFLFSYRTLRACCIGLCFLFLVDLLCCSESNHQRL
;
A
#
# COMPACT_ATOMS: atom_id res chain seq x y z
N MET A 1 -13.18 65.40 -19.00
CA MET A 1 -12.91 64.88 -20.36
C MET A 1 -12.22 63.54 -20.19
N ALA A 2 -12.88 62.44 -20.57
CA ALA A 2 -12.33 61.10 -20.39
C ALA A 2 -11.23 60.86 -21.42
N SER A 3 -10.00 60.64 -20.95
CA SER A 3 -8.89 60.14 -21.76
C SER A 3 -9.23 58.73 -22.22
N ARG A 4 -9.43 58.55 -23.53
CA ARG A 4 -9.55 57.22 -24.15
C ARG A 4 -8.26 56.44 -23.84
N SER A 5 -8.38 55.35 -23.09
CA SER A 5 -7.28 54.42 -22.84
C SER A 5 -6.86 53.75 -24.16
N PHE A 6 -5.57 53.79 -24.49
CA PHE A 6 -5.01 53.04 -25.62
C PHE A 6 -5.23 51.53 -25.40
N SER A 7 -5.72 50.81 -26.40
CA SER A 7 -5.73 49.34 -26.38
C SER A 7 -4.36 48.78 -26.77
N GLU A 8 -4.11 47.48 -26.53
CA GLU A 8 -2.85 46.84 -26.94
C GLU A 8 -2.61 46.92 -28.46
N GLU A 9 -3.69 46.87 -29.25
CA GLU A 9 -3.67 46.99 -30.72
C GLU A 9 -3.21 48.37 -31.21
N ASP A 10 -3.50 49.44 -30.45
CA ASP A 10 -3.11 50.81 -30.78
C ASP A 10 -1.61 51.08 -30.57
N LEU A 11 -0.91 50.19 -29.86
CA LEU A 11 0.51 50.31 -29.54
C LEU A 11 1.42 49.53 -30.49
N ILE A 12 0.85 48.85 -31.50
CA ILE A 12 1.57 47.96 -32.40
C ILE A 12 2.02 48.71 -33.67
N CYS A 13 3.29 48.57 -33.99
CA CYS A 13 3.86 49.03 -35.24
C CYS A 13 3.46 48.12 -36.40
N PRO A 14 2.91 48.65 -37.50
CA PRO A 14 2.45 47.85 -38.63
C PRO A 14 3.57 47.18 -39.43
N LEU A 15 4.84 47.55 -39.21
CA LEU A 15 5.98 47.02 -39.96
C LEU A 15 6.69 45.89 -39.25
N CYS A 16 6.85 45.99 -37.93
CA CYS A 16 7.48 44.94 -37.12
C CYS A 16 6.46 44.10 -36.35
N CYS A 17 5.17 44.45 -36.42
CA CYS A 17 4.07 43.80 -35.70
C CYS A 17 4.36 43.66 -34.20
N ASP A 18 5.04 44.66 -33.63
CA ASP A 18 5.44 44.72 -32.21
C ASP A 18 5.23 46.14 -31.67
N ILE A 19 5.28 46.30 -30.35
CA ILE A 19 5.06 47.57 -29.65
C ILE A 19 6.01 48.63 -30.19
N PHE A 20 5.51 49.84 -30.43
CA PHE A 20 6.35 50.90 -30.99
C PHE A 20 7.59 51.21 -30.13
N ILE A 21 8.76 51.15 -30.77
CA ILE A 21 10.02 51.60 -30.20
C ILE A 21 10.42 52.91 -30.88
N ASN A 22 10.41 54.01 -30.12
CA ASN A 22 10.59 55.37 -30.63
C ASN A 22 9.69 55.62 -31.86
N PRO A 23 8.34 55.58 -31.71
CA PRO A 23 7.43 55.84 -32.80
C PRO A 23 7.67 57.22 -33.41
N VAL A 24 7.71 57.31 -34.73
CA VAL A 24 7.77 58.57 -35.46
C VAL A 24 6.46 58.84 -36.18
N LEU A 25 6.07 60.11 -36.25
CA LEU A 25 4.84 60.54 -36.91
C LEU A 25 5.14 61.02 -38.33
N LEU A 26 4.64 60.30 -39.32
CA LEU A 26 4.76 60.67 -40.73
C LEU A 26 3.78 61.79 -41.09
N SER A 27 4.02 62.47 -42.21
CA SER A 27 3.16 63.55 -42.72
C SER A 27 1.74 63.11 -43.09
N CYS A 28 1.52 61.80 -43.25
CA CYS A 28 0.21 61.17 -43.45
C CYS A 28 -0.48 60.78 -42.13
N ASN A 29 0.07 61.15 -40.98
CA ASN A 29 -0.38 60.80 -39.63
C ASN A 29 -0.23 59.30 -39.25
N HIS A 30 0.39 58.48 -40.08
CA HIS A 30 0.77 57.13 -39.68
C HIS A 30 1.99 57.14 -38.76
N SER A 31 1.93 56.32 -37.71
CA SER A 31 3.05 56.10 -36.80
C SER A 31 3.75 54.78 -37.12
N VAL A 32 5.08 54.78 -37.10
CA VAL A 32 5.95 53.63 -37.36
C VAL A 32 7.19 53.74 -36.46
N CYS A 33 7.84 52.64 -36.09
CA CYS A 33 9.09 52.72 -35.32
C CYS A 33 10.18 53.45 -36.12
N ARG A 34 11.01 54.26 -35.44
CA ARG A 34 12.14 54.95 -36.07
C ARG A 34 13.04 54.00 -36.87
N ASN A 35 13.35 52.83 -36.32
CA ASN A 35 14.21 51.86 -37.00
C ASN A 35 13.51 51.23 -38.22
N CYS A 36 12.22 50.93 -38.12
CA CYS A 36 11.46 50.32 -39.21
C CYS A 36 11.34 51.25 -40.42
N ILE A 37 11.07 52.54 -40.20
CA ILE A 37 11.01 53.51 -41.31
C ILE A 37 12.39 53.77 -41.91
N GLN A 38 13.44 53.78 -41.09
CA GLN A 38 14.81 53.97 -41.55
C GLN A 38 15.22 52.80 -42.47
N MET A 39 15.04 51.56 -42.03
CA MET A 39 15.31 50.37 -42.86
C MET A 39 14.45 50.31 -44.12
N PHE A 40 13.20 50.78 -44.05
CA PHE A 40 12.32 50.82 -45.21
C PHE A 40 12.80 51.83 -46.26
N TRP A 41 13.21 53.03 -45.84
CA TRP A 41 13.73 54.05 -46.76
C TRP A 41 15.13 53.75 -47.30
N GLU A 42 15.97 53.00 -46.58
CA GLU A 42 17.26 52.55 -47.08
C GLU A 42 17.12 51.55 -48.26
N ASN A 43 15.99 50.85 -48.34
CA ASN A 43 15.70 49.85 -49.37
C ASN A 43 14.76 50.35 -50.49
N GLN A 44 14.42 51.63 -50.51
CA GLN A 44 13.49 52.23 -51.47
C GLN A 44 14.13 53.40 -52.21
N GLU A 45 13.76 53.60 -53.47
CA GLU A 45 14.23 54.74 -54.27
C GLU A 45 13.59 56.07 -53.81
N SER A 46 12.49 56.00 -53.07
CA SER A 46 11.77 57.18 -52.57
C SER A 46 11.33 57.04 -51.12
N LYS A 47 11.26 58.18 -50.41
CA LYS A 47 10.87 58.22 -49.01
C LYS A 47 9.36 58.24 -48.87
N GLU A 48 8.74 57.07 -48.97
CA GLU A 48 7.28 56.92 -48.87
C GLU A 48 6.84 56.36 -47.52
N CYS A 49 5.58 56.62 -47.15
CA CYS A 49 4.95 55.97 -46.03
C CYS A 49 4.68 54.49 -46.35
N PRO A 50 5.13 53.54 -45.55
CA PRO A 50 4.94 52.12 -45.83
C PRO A 50 3.50 51.63 -45.57
N VAL A 51 2.63 52.48 -45.01
CA VAL A 51 1.22 52.16 -44.74
C VAL A 51 0.30 52.63 -45.88
N CYS A 52 0.59 53.78 -46.48
CA CYS A 52 -0.30 54.40 -47.48
C CYS A 52 0.41 54.95 -48.72
N SER A 53 1.70 54.66 -48.88
CA SER A 53 2.57 55.10 -49.98
C SER A 53 2.67 56.62 -50.20
N ARG A 54 2.18 57.44 -49.27
CA ARG A 54 2.31 58.91 -49.38
C ARG A 54 3.77 59.31 -49.21
N ARG A 55 4.30 60.11 -50.15
CA ARG A 55 5.65 60.68 -50.07
C ARG A 55 5.82 61.50 -48.78
N SER A 56 6.90 61.21 -48.07
CA SER A 56 7.32 61.95 -46.88
C SER A 56 7.83 63.32 -47.27
N SER A 57 7.43 64.34 -46.51
CA SER A 57 7.94 65.71 -46.64
C SER A 57 9.16 65.99 -45.75
N LYS A 58 9.53 65.05 -44.88
CA LYS A 58 10.65 65.17 -43.95
C LYS A 58 11.57 63.97 -44.05
N ASP A 59 12.87 64.24 -44.11
CA ASP A 59 13.92 63.22 -44.08
C ASP A 59 14.06 62.54 -42.71
N TYR A 60 13.61 63.23 -41.66
CA TYR A 60 13.61 62.76 -40.29
C TYR A 60 12.28 63.11 -39.62
N PRO A 61 11.29 62.20 -39.67
CA PRO A 61 9.99 62.44 -39.04
C PRO A 61 10.14 62.59 -37.52
N PRO A 62 9.40 63.53 -36.90
CA PRO A 62 9.49 63.76 -35.47
C PRO A 62 8.95 62.57 -34.67
N VAL A 63 9.49 62.36 -33.47
CA VAL A 63 9.01 61.33 -32.54
C VAL A 63 7.61 61.69 -32.04
N HIS A 64 6.71 60.72 -32.07
CA HIS A 64 5.37 60.84 -31.50
C HIS A 64 5.45 60.64 -29.98
N PHE A 65 5.74 61.71 -29.23
CA PHE A 65 5.99 61.65 -27.78
C PHE A 65 4.85 61.06 -26.96
N ALA A 66 3.59 61.36 -27.30
CA ALA A 66 2.43 60.83 -26.58
C ALA A 66 2.36 59.31 -26.71
N LEU A 67 2.43 58.77 -27.94
CA LEU A 67 2.46 57.33 -28.19
C LEU A 67 3.68 56.66 -27.57
N LYS A 68 4.86 57.31 -27.67
CA LYS A 68 6.09 56.85 -27.03
C LYS A 68 5.91 56.66 -25.53
N LYS A 69 5.33 57.63 -24.83
CA LYS A 69 5.10 57.54 -23.37
C LYS A 69 4.19 56.36 -23.01
N HIS A 70 3.13 56.11 -23.79
CA HIS A 70 2.23 54.99 -23.54
C HIS A 70 2.92 53.64 -23.80
N CYS A 71 3.69 53.54 -24.88
CA CYS A 71 4.50 52.36 -25.17
C CYS A 71 5.54 52.12 -24.06
N GLU A 72 6.20 53.17 -23.58
CA GLU A 72 7.18 53.09 -22.49
C GLU A 72 6.55 52.61 -21.18
N THR A 73 5.41 53.17 -20.77
CA THR A 73 4.66 52.74 -19.57
C THR A 73 4.22 51.28 -19.70
N PHE A 74 3.64 50.89 -20.84
CA PHE A 74 3.25 49.49 -21.08
C PHE A 74 4.45 48.53 -21.04
N LEU A 75 5.60 48.95 -21.60
CA LEU A 75 6.86 48.21 -21.55
C LEU A 75 7.48 48.18 -20.14
N GLU A 76 7.29 49.20 -19.31
CA GLU A 76 7.73 49.28 -17.91
C GLU A 76 6.91 48.37 -17.01
N GLU A 77 5.59 48.37 -17.16
CA GLU A 77 4.67 47.45 -16.46
C GLU A 77 5.00 45.98 -16.81
N ARG A 78 5.30 45.68 -18.08
CA ARG A 78 5.84 44.37 -18.49
C ARG A 78 7.29 44.11 -18.05
N ARG A 79 8.08 45.15 -17.73
CA ARG A 79 9.49 45.00 -17.26
C ARG A 79 9.57 44.65 -15.79
N GLN A 80 8.71 45.22 -14.96
CA GLN A 80 8.62 44.95 -13.52
C GLN A 80 8.28 43.49 -13.20
N LYS A 81 7.72 42.75 -14.18
CA LYS A 81 7.23 41.38 -13.99
C LYS A 81 8.24 40.26 -14.30
N TRP A 82 9.46 40.54 -14.78
CA TRP A 82 10.38 39.45 -15.18
C TRP A 82 11.87 39.82 -15.29
N SER A 83 12.73 39.16 -14.52
CA SER A 83 14.20 39.17 -14.63
C SER A 83 14.69 38.02 -15.51
N SER A 84 14.89 38.26 -16.80
CA SER A 84 15.63 37.36 -17.69
C SER A 84 16.42 38.17 -18.71
N GLY A 85 17.60 37.67 -19.05
CA GLY A 85 18.66 38.37 -19.78
C GLY A 85 18.24 38.93 -21.15
N ILE A 86 19.10 39.79 -21.69
CA ILE A 86 18.89 40.46 -22.96
C ILE A 86 19.69 39.73 -24.04
N CYS A 87 19.06 39.49 -25.19
CA CYS A 87 19.72 38.95 -26.38
C CYS A 87 20.85 39.89 -26.81
N SER A 88 22.08 39.36 -26.91
CA SER A 88 23.26 40.13 -27.32
C SER A 88 23.12 40.74 -28.72
N VAL A 89 22.46 40.02 -29.63
CA VAL A 89 22.27 40.36 -31.04
C VAL A 89 21.07 41.28 -31.26
N HIS A 90 19.89 40.86 -30.81
CA HIS A 90 18.63 41.56 -31.12
C HIS A 90 18.22 42.56 -30.04
N LYS A 91 18.95 42.63 -28.92
CA LYS A 91 18.65 43.49 -27.75
C LYS A 91 17.23 43.30 -27.16
N GLY A 92 16.49 42.29 -27.61
CA GLY A 92 15.21 41.86 -27.05
C GLY A 92 15.40 40.90 -25.87
N LYS A 93 14.36 40.76 -25.03
CA LYS A 93 14.42 39.84 -23.88
C LYS A 93 14.45 38.38 -24.34
N LEU A 94 15.27 37.58 -23.67
CA LEU A 94 15.30 36.13 -23.84
C LEU A 94 14.13 35.53 -23.05
N LYS A 95 13.16 34.95 -23.76
CA LYS A 95 11.91 34.41 -23.18
C LYS A 95 11.59 32.99 -23.63
N LEU A 96 12.28 32.51 -24.66
CA LEU A 96 12.06 31.19 -25.23
C LEU A 96 13.31 30.36 -24.97
N PHE A 97 13.13 29.10 -24.62
CA PHE A 97 14.17 28.10 -24.58
C PHE A 97 14.07 27.25 -25.84
N CYS A 98 15.15 27.18 -26.61
CA CYS A 98 15.27 26.29 -27.76
C CYS A 98 15.70 24.90 -27.27
N LEU A 99 14.89 23.86 -27.47
CA LEU A 99 15.23 22.51 -27.02
C LEU A 99 16.41 21.91 -27.79
N ASP A 100 16.49 22.18 -29.08
CA ASP A 100 17.48 21.58 -29.97
C ASP A 100 18.90 22.10 -29.67
N ASP A 101 19.05 23.41 -29.49
CA ASP A 101 20.35 24.05 -29.19
C ASP A 101 20.62 24.27 -27.70
N GLN A 102 19.63 24.00 -26.84
CA GLN A 102 19.69 24.21 -25.38
C GLN A 102 20.03 25.64 -24.95
N GLU A 103 19.54 26.63 -25.69
CA GLU A 103 19.83 28.05 -25.46
C GLU A 103 18.56 28.88 -25.24
N LEU A 104 18.71 29.95 -24.44
CA LEU A 104 17.69 30.98 -24.30
C LEU A 104 17.77 31.93 -25.49
N VAL A 105 16.63 32.11 -26.16
CA VAL A 105 16.49 32.92 -27.36
C VAL A 105 15.39 33.97 -27.20
N CYS A 106 15.50 35.07 -27.94
CA CYS A 106 14.42 36.05 -28.08
C CYS A 106 13.50 35.69 -29.25
N PHE A 107 12.35 36.35 -29.35
CA PHE A 107 11.38 36.11 -30.43
C PHE A 107 12.01 36.27 -31.83
N MET A 108 12.88 37.26 -32.02
CA MET A 108 13.57 37.48 -33.29
C MET A 108 14.56 36.37 -33.65
N CYS A 109 15.16 35.69 -32.66
CA CYS A 109 16.05 34.55 -32.91
C CYS A 109 15.28 33.31 -33.40
N ARG A 110 14.04 33.13 -32.96
CA ARG A 110 13.17 32.03 -33.42
C ARG A 110 12.91 32.14 -34.94
N ASP A 111 12.66 33.35 -35.42
CA ASP A 111 12.22 33.58 -36.80
C ASP A 111 13.38 33.80 -37.78
N LEU A 112 14.61 34.01 -37.29
CA LEU A 112 15.82 34.08 -38.12
C LEU A 112 16.43 32.69 -38.37
N ARG A 113 16.95 32.50 -39.58
CA ARG A 113 17.48 31.25 -40.21
C ARG A 113 18.38 30.32 -39.38
N LYS A 114 18.79 30.67 -38.15
CA LYS A 114 19.57 29.81 -37.26
C LYS A 114 18.74 28.78 -36.48
N HIS A 115 17.47 29.07 -36.17
CA HIS A 115 16.61 28.15 -35.40
C HIS A 115 15.28 27.84 -36.12
N THR A 116 15.29 27.86 -37.45
CA THR A 116 14.13 27.49 -38.26
C THR A 116 13.77 26.02 -38.02
N ASN A 117 12.52 25.75 -37.64
CA ASN A 117 11.96 24.43 -37.30
C ASN A 117 12.40 23.83 -35.95
N HIS A 118 13.07 24.60 -35.08
CA HIS A 118 13.40 24.11 -33.74
C HIS A 118 12.17 24.21 -32.81
N LYS A 119 12.17 23.41 -31.74
CA LYS A 119 11.11 23.42 -30.73
C LYS A 119 11.44 24.41 -29.64
N PHE A 120 10.48 25.29 -29.35
CA PHE A 120 10.62 26.32 -28.32
C PHE A 120 9.57 26.17 -27.23
N TYR A 121 9.99 26.43 -26.01
CA TYR A 121 9.11 26.53 -24.85
C TYR A 121 9.37 27.85 -24.13
N PRO A 122 8.37 28.42 -23.45
CA PRO A 122 8.60 29.50 -22.50
C PRO A 122 9.66 29.07 -21.48
N ALA A 123 10.64 29.94 -21.22
CA ALA A 123 11.78 29.62 -20.35
C ALA A 123 11.33 29.24 -18.93
N ASP A 124 10.23 29.82 -18.47
CA ASP A 124 9.57 29.55 -17.19
C ASP A 124 8.90 28.20 -17.08
N GLU A 125 8.37 27.69 -18.18
CA GLU A 125 7.72 26.38 -18.20
C GLU A 125 8.74 25.24 -18.14
N ILE A 126 9.98 25.46 -18.61
CA ILE A 126 11.02 24.42 -18.58
C ILE A 126 11.43 24.07 -17.15
N ASP A 127 11.69 25.07 -16.30
CA ASP A 127 12.12 24.82 -14.92
C ASP A 127 11.00 24.20 -14.09
N ALA A 128 9.76 24.66 -14.29
CA ALA A 128 8.58 24.08 -13.65
C ALA A 128 8.38 22.62 -14.09
N GLN A 129 8.46 22.33 -15.40
CA GLN A 129 8.27 20.98 -15.94
C GLN A 129 9.41 20.03 -15.55
N ARG A 130 10.66 20.52 -15.49
CA ARG A 130 11.80 19.73 -15.00
C ARG A 130 11.59 19.36 -13.54
N THR A 131 11.22 20.32 -12.70
CA THR A 131 10.96 20.10 -11.27
C THR A 131 9.80 19.14 -11.07
N GLU A 132 8.70 19.29 -11.82
CA GLU A 132 7.55 18.39 -11.78
C GLU A 132 7.94 16.95 -12.15
N ARG A 133 8.73 16.77 -13.22
CA ARG A 133 9.22 15.44 -13.63
C ARG A 133 10.11 14.82 -12.56
N GLN A 134 11.00 15.62 -11.95
CA GLN A 134 11.89 15.14 -10.91
C GLN A 134 11.09 14.68 -9.68
N ILE A 135 10.14 15.50 -9.21
CA ILE A 135 9.26 15.12 -8.10
C ILE A 135 8.51 13.82 -8.43
N LYS A 136 7.91 13.71 -9.62
CA LYS A 136 7.22 12.47 -10.03
C LYS A 136 8.14 11.25 -10.00
N ALA A 137 9.38 11.38 -10.47
CA ALA A 137 10.36 10.30 -10.45
C ALA A 137 10.73 9.87 -9.01
N GLU A 138 11.01 10.83 -8.14
CA GLU A 138 11.33 10.57 -6.72
C GLU A 138 10.16 9.89 -5.99
N PHE A 139 8.92 10.31 -6.27
CA PHE A 139 7.73 9.66 -5.71
C PHE A 139 7.55 8.23 -6.24
N GLU A 140 7.82 7.96 -7.52
CA GLU A 140 7.74 6.59 -8.03
C GLU A 140 8.78 5.67 -7.38
N GLU A 141 10.01 6.16 -7.20
CA GLU A 141 11.06 5.42 -6.48
C GLU A 141 10.64 5.11 -5.05
N LEU A 142 10.08 6.09 -4.34
CA LEU A 142 9.55 5.89 -2.98
C LEU A 142 8.42 4.86 -2.95
N HIS A 143 7.45 4.93 -3.86
CA HIS A 143 6.37 3.95 -3.92
C HIS A 143 6.90 2.54 -4.21
N GLN A 144 7.90 2.40 -5.08
CA GLN A 144 8.52 1.11 -5.35
C GLN A 144 9.25 0.57 -4.12
N PHE A 145 9.98 1.42 -3.40
CA PHE A 145 10.62 1.06 -2.14
C PHE A 145 9.59 0.54 -1.12
N LEU A 146 8.49 1.27 -0.91
CA LEU A 146 7.43 0.87 0.03
C LEU A 146 6.78 -0.47 -0.35
N ARG A 147 6.49 -0.70 -1.64
CA ARG A 147 5.95 -1.98 -2.11
C ARG A 147 6.91 -3.14 -1.83
N ASN A 148 8.20 -2.92 -2.04
CA ASN A 148 9.22 -3.95 -1.79
C ASN A 148 9.33 -4.27 -0.29
N GLU A 149 9.39 -3.23 0.57
CA GLU A 149 9.43 -3.39 2.02
C GLU A 149 8.19 -4.11 2.56
N GLU A 150 7.00 -3.73 2.09
CA GLU A 150 5.74 -4.38 2.48
C GLU A 150 5.73 -5.86 2.07
N ALA A 151 6.10 -6.16 0.82
CA ALA A 151 6.17 -7.53 0.32
C ALA A 151 7.17 -8.37 1.12
N ALA A 152 8.37 -7.83 1.39
CA ALA A 152 9.38 -8.50 2.20
C ALA A 152 8.85 -8.82 3.61
N ARG A 153 8.21 -7.85 4.26
CA ARG A 153 7.67 -8.04 5.61
C ARG A 153 6.54 -9.08 5.65
N ILE A 154 5.66 -9.07 4.66
CA ILE A 154 4.60 -10.08 4.53
C ILE A 154 5.21 -11.48 4.32
N THR A 155 6.27 -11.60 3.51
CA THR A 155 6.91 -12.90 3.28
C THR A 155 7.54 -13.46 4.55
N THR A 156 8.23 -12.64 5.34
CA THR A 156 8.81 -13.05 6.63
C THR A 156 7.72 -13.51 7.59
N LEU A 157 6.65 -12.73 7.75
CA LEU A 157 5.54 -13.08 8.65
C LEU A 157 4.84 -14.37 8.25
N ARG A 158 4.67 -14.62 6.95
CA ARG A 158 4.08 -15.88 6.45
C ARG A 158 4.96 -17.09 6.73
N GLU A 159 6.28 -16.92 6.70
CA GLU A 159 7.21 -18.01 7.02
C GLU A 159 7.22 -18.30 8.52
N GLU A 160 7.24 -17.25 9.36
CA GLU A 160 7.11 -17.36 10.81
C GLU A 160 5.79 -18.06 11.21
N GLU A 161 4.66 -17.66 10.61
CA GLU A 161 3.34 -18.28 10.85
C GLU A 161 3.34 -19.77 10.49
N LYS A 162 3.94 -20.15 9.36
CA LYS A 162 4.06 -21.55 8.96
C LYS A 162 4.92 -22.35 9.93
N GLN A 163 6.03 -21.79 10.38
CA GLN A 163 6.93 -22.43 11.34
C GLN A 163 6.23 -22.65 12.69
N GLU A 164 5.55 -21.63 13.20
CA GLU A 164 4.76 -21.74 14.44
C GLU A 164 3.63 -22.76 14.29
N SER A 165 2.92 -22.78 13.16
CA SER A 165 1.89 -23.78 12.87
C SER A 165 2.46 -25.20 12.83
N HIS A 166 3.63 -25.38 12.21
CA HIS A 166 4.31 -26.67 12.15
C HIS A 166 4.71 -27.17 13.55
N ILE A 167 5.35 -26.31 14.35
CA ILE A 167 5.75 -26.63 15.73
C ILE A 167 4.51 -26.97 16.58
N MET A 168 3.41 -26.24 16.41
CA MET A 168 2.15 -26.55 17.10
C MET A 168 1.64 -27.94 16.72
N MET A 169 1.66 -28.29 15.44
CA MET A 169 1.23 -29.62 14.96
C MET A 169 2.08 -30.75 15.54
N GLU A 170 3.41 -30.60 15.56
CA GLU A 170 4.31 -31.57 16.18
C GLU A 170 4.03 -31.75 17.68
N LYS A 171 3.82 -30.64 18.41
CA LYS A 171 3.45 -30.67 19.83
C LYS A 171 2.11 -31.36 20.08
N ILE A 172 1.11 -31.13 19.22
CA ILE A 172 -0.20 -31.80 19.28
C ILE A 172 -0.02 -33.30 19.07
N GLU A 173 0.76 -33.71 18.07
CA GLU A 173 1.02 -35.12 17.78
C GLU A 173 1.74 -35.82 18.94
N GLU A 174 2.76 -35.18 19.51
CA GLU A 174 3.49 -35.70 20.65
C GLU A 174 2.59 -35.85 21.88
N THR A 175 1.80 -34.81 22.19
CA THR A 175 0.83 -34.86 23.30
C THR A 175 -0.19 -35.98 23.07
N SER A 176 -0.67 -36.16 21.84
CA SER A 176 -1.61 -37.24 21.47
C SER A 176 -1.00 -38.64 21.67
N LYS A 177 0.28 -38.83 21.34
CA LYS A 177 1.01 -40.08 21.60
C LYS A 177 1.12 -40.34 23.10
N GLN A 178 1.44 -39.32 23.89
CA GLN A 178 1.52 -39.41 25.35
C GLN A 178 0.16 -39.76 25.96
N ILE A 179 -0.93 -39.11 25.53
CA ILE A 179 -2.29 -39.43 25.93
C ILE A 179 -2.62 -40.89 25.62
N SER A 180 -2.37 -41.34 24.39
CA SER A 180 -2.64 -42.72 23.97
C SER A 180 -1.86 -43.75 24.80
N SER A 181 -0.61 -43.41 25.17
CA SER A 181 0.21 -44.26 26.04
C SER A 181 -0.35 -44.32 27.46
N LEU A 182 -0.71 -43.18 28.03
CA LEU A 182 -1.29 -43.10 29.36
C LEU A 182 -2.64 -43.82 29.42
N THR A 183 -3.50 -43.65 28.40
CA THR A 183 -4.78 -44.37 28.29
C THR A 183 -4.59 -45.88 28.27
N ARG A 184 -3.57 -46.40 27.55
CA ARG A 184 -3.24 -47.84 27.59
C ARG A 184 -2.85 -48.28 28.99
N THR A 185 -1.98 -47.54 29.68
CA THR A 185 -1.57 -47.90 31.04
C THR A 185 -2.72 -47.87 32.04
N ILE A 186 -3.63 -46.90 31.95
CA ILE A 186 -4.82 -46.84 32.80
C ILE A 186 -5.68 -48.09 32.58
N ARG A 187 -5.95 -48.44 31.31
CA ARG A 187 -6.72 -49.64 30.97
C ARG A 187 -6.08 -50.92 31.49
N ASP A 188 -4.77 -51.06 31.32
CA ASP A 188 -4.04 -52.25 31.78
C ASP A 188 -4.12 -52.39 33.32
N ILE A 189 -4.02 -51.26 34.06
CA ILE A 189 -4.21 -51.23 35.52
C ILE A 189 -5.67 -51.57 35.90
N GLU A 190 -6.66 -51.01 35.22
CA GLU A 190 -8.08 -51.32 35.46
C GLU A 190 -8.40 -52.80 35.23
N GLU A 191 -7.80 -53.43 34.22
CA GLU A 191 -7.93 -54.86 33.94
C GLU A 191 -7.27 -55.73 35.04
N GLN A 192 -6.10 -55.33 35.53
CA GLN A 192 -5.44 -56.02 36.65
C GLN A 192 -6.28 -55.97 37.92
N ILE A 193 -6.80 -54.80 38.28
CA ILE A 193 -7.67 -54.62 39.46
C ILE A 193 -8.90 -55.54 39.35
N LYS A 194 -9.56 -55.57 38.19
CA LYS A 194 -10.73 -56.45 37.97
C LYS A 194 -10.39 -57.93 38.10
N TYR A 195 -9.25 -58.36 37.56
CA TYR A 195 -8.82 -59.76 37.63
C TYR A 195 -8.52 -60.19 39.08
N GLU A 196 -7.84 -59.34 39.84
CA GLU A 196 -7.53 -59.59 41.25
C GLU A 196 -8.78 -59.69 42.11
N ASP A 197 -9.75 -58.79 41.94
CA ASP A 197 -11.04 -58.83 42.65
C ASP A 197 -11.82 -60.12 42.33
N ILE A 198 -11.88 -60.52 41.05
CA ILE A 198 -12.56 -61.77 40.64
C ILE A 198 -11.87 -62.99 41.26
N SER A 199 -10.54 -63.03 41.21
CA SER A 199 -9.75 -64.12 41.81
C SER A 199 -9.99 -64.24 43.32
N PHE A 200 -9.98 -63.11 44.04
CA PHE A 200 -10.24 -63.06 45.47
C PHE A 200 -11.65 -63.55 45.81
N LEU A 201 -12.67 -63.08 45.09
CA LEU A 201 -14.06 -63.53 45.28
C LEU A 201 -14.22 -65.03 45.02
N GLN A 202 -13.49 -65.58 44.04
CA GLN A 202 -13.54 -67.00 43.70
C GLN A 202 -12.90 -67.87 44.79
N VAL A 203 -11.80 -67.41 45.40
CA VAL A 203 -11.18 -68.07 46.57
C VAL A 203 -12.12 -68.06 47.77
N LEU A 204 -12.76 -66.92 48.06
CA LEU A 204 -13.75 -66.82 49.13
C LEU A 204 -14.95 -67.75 48.91
N MET A 205 -15.51 -67.80 47.70
CA MET A 205 -16.60 -68.71 47.35
C MET A 205 -16.21 -70.17 47.58
N ASN A 206 -15.01 -70.58 47.11
CA ASN A 206 -14.51 -71.94 47.31
C ASN A 206 -14.33 -72.27 48.80
N PHE A 207 -13.81 -71.32 49.59
CA PHE A 207 -13.67 -71.48 51.04
C PHE A 207 -15.03 -71.68 51.71
N LEU A 208 -16.03 -70.85 51.39
CA LEU A 208 -17.38 -70.96 51.95
C LEU A 208 -18.06 -72.29 51.57
N LEU A 209 -17.95 -72.72 50.30
CA LEU A 209 -18.53 -73.99 49.83
C LEU A 209 -17.90 -75.20 50.54
N ASN A 210 -16.58 -75.21 50.71
CA ASN A 210 -15.87 -76.27 51.43
C ASN A 210 -16.27 -76.33 52.90
N ASN A 211 -16.39 -75.17 53.57
CA ASN A 211 -16.86 -75.11 54.95
C ASN A 211 -18.32 -75.55 55.08
N LEU A 212 -19.19 -75.18 54.13
CA LEU A 212 -20.59 -75.63 54.12
C LEU A 212 -20.69 -77.15 53.93
N HIS A 213 -19.87 -77.71 53.03
CA HIS A 213 -19.77 -79.17 52.83
C HIS A 213 -19.29 -79.86 54.12
N PHE A 214 -18.28 -79.30 54.79
CA PHE A 214 -17.81 -79.80 56.09
C PHE A 214 -18.87 -79.70 57.19
N PHE A 215 -19.63 -78.61 57.26
CA PHE A 215 -20.75 -78.42 58.21
C PHE A 215 -21.93 -79.36 57.92
N LEU A 216 -22.27 -79.58 56.66
CA LEU A 216 -23.33 -80.52 56.28
C LEU A 216 -22.88 -81.97 56.54
N PHE A 217 -21.61 -82.28 56.32
CA PHE A 217 -21.02 -83.57 56.65
C PHE A 217 -21.00 -83.79 58.17
N SER A 218 -20.54 -82.79 58.95
CA SER A 218 -20.54 -82.86 60.42
C SER A 218 -21.95 -82.91 60.98
N TYR A 219 -22.91 -82.16 60.44
CA TYR A 219 -24.31 -82.24 60.84
C TYR A 219 -24.92 -83.61 60.47
N ARG A 220 -24.58 -84.20 59.33
CA ARG A 220 -25.01 -85.55 58.95
C ARG A 220 -24.41 -86.61 59.87
N THR A 221 -23.13 -86.52 60.24
CA THR A 221 -22.51 -87.46 61.18
C THR A 221 -23.02 -87.27 62.60
N LEU A 222 -23.21 -86.03 63.06
CA LEU A 222 -23.81 -85.73 64.36
C LEU A 222 -25.26 -86.20 64.43
N ARG A 223 -26.06 -85.96 63.37
CA ARG A 223 -27.43 -86.46 63.25
C ARG A 223 -27.47 -87.99 63.18
N ALA A 224 -26.54 -88.63 62.46
CA ALA A 224 -26.42 -90.09 62.47
C ALA A 224 -26.03 -90.64 63.85
N CYS A 225 -25.17 -89.93 64.58
CA CYS A 225 -24.78 -90.28 65.95
C CYS A 225 -25.94 -90.09 66.94
N CYS A 226 -26.68 -88.98 66.86
CA CYS A 226 -27.87 -88.73 67.66
C CYS A 226 -29.00 -89.72 67.34
N ILE A 227 -29.22 -90.06 66.06
CA ILE A 227 -30.20 -91.09 65.67
C ILE A 227 -29.75 -92.47 66.17
N GLY A 228 -28.47 -92.80 66.10
CA GLY A 228 -27.91 -94.05 66.64
C GLY A 228 -28.01 -94.16 68.15
N LEU A 229 -27.75 -93.06 68.88
CA LEU A 229 -27.93 -92.98 70.33
C LEU A 229 -29.42 -93.02 70.74
N CYS A 230 -30.31 -92.41 69.96
CA CYS A 230 -31.76 -92.55 70.16
C CYS A 230 -32.25 -93.96 69.86
N PHE A 231 -31.69 -94.65 68.86
CA PHE A 231 -32.00 -96.06 68.58
C PHE A 231 -31.53 -96.98 69.70
N LEU A 232 -30.35 -96.76 70.27
CA LEU A 232 -29.87 -97.50 71.45
C LEU A 232 -30.75 -97.24 72.68
N PHE A 233 -31.13 -95.99 72.95
CA PHE A 233 -32.07 -95.66 74.03
C PHE A 233 -33.47 -96.27 73.81
N LEU A 234 -33.95 -96.33 72.57
CA LEU A 234 -35.22 -96.98 72.21
C LEU A 234 -35.14 -98.51 72.32
N VAL A 235 -34.00 -99.11 71.98
CA VAL A 235 -33.76 -100.54 72.18
C VAL A 235 -33.65 -100.87 73.67
N ASP A 236 -33.02 -100.03 74.49
CA ASP A 236 -32.99 -100.18 75.95
C ASP A 236 -34.39 -99.99 76.58
N LEU A 237 -35.21 -99.06 76.07
CA LEU A 237 -36.62 -98.88 76.47
C LEU A 237 -37.52 -100.05 76.02
N LEU A 238 -37.28 -100.62 74.83
CA LEU A 238 -37.98 -101.81 74.34
C LEU A 238 -37.56 -103.08 75.11
N CYS A 239 -36.29 -103.22 75.47
CA CYS A 239 -35.83 -104.29 76.36
C CYS A 239 -36.38 -104.14 77.80
N CYS A 240 -36.56 -102.92 78.30
CA CYS A 240 -37.25 -102.67 79.59
C CYS A 240 -38.76 -102.94 79.52
N SER A 241 -39.40 -102.77 78.35
CA SER A 241 -40.81 -103.12 78.12
C SER A 241 -41.04 -104.64 78.09
N GLU A 242 -40.15 -105.42 77.49
CA GLU A 242 -40.27 -106.89 77.43
C GLU A 242 -39.90 -107.57 78.76
N SER A 243 -39.08 -106.95 79.60
CA SER A 243 -38.67 -107.50 80.90
C SER A 243 -39.76 -107.48 81.99
N ASN A 244 -40.86 -106.74 81.77
CA ASN A 244 -41.96 -106.63 82.75
C ASN A 244 -43.12 -107.60 82.50
N HIS A 245 -43.06 -108.46 81.47
CA HIS A 245 -44.16 -109.37 81.14
C HIS A 245 -43.92 -110.85 81.49
N GLN A 246 -42.83 -111.17 82.21
CA GLN A 246 -42.47 -112.54 82.61
C GLN A 246 -41.96 -112.64 84.06
N ARG A 247 -42.73 -112.08 85.01
CA ARG A 247 -42.79 -112.52 86.41
C ARG A 247 -44.23 -112.43 86.94
N LEU A 248 -45.05 -113.38 86.48
CA LEU A 248 -46.05 -114.10 87.28
C LEU A 248 -45.69 -115.58 87.16
#